data_AF-A0AAV3Y886-F1
#
_entry.id   AF-A0AAV3Y886-F1
#
_cell.length_a   1.000
_cell.length_b   1.000
_cell.length_c   1.000
_cell.angle_alpha   90.00
_cell.angle_beta   90.00
_cell.angle_gamma   90.00
#
_symmetry.space_group_name_H-M   'P 1'
#
loop_
_entity.id
_entity.type
_entity.pdbx_description
1 polymer ?
#
loop_
_entity_poly.entity_id
_entity_poly.type
_entity_poly.pdbx_seq_one_letter_code
_entity_poly.pdbx_strand_id
1 'polypeptide(L)'
;MKLGSKTFIYSGGHTHERGVGILFDVTTAKSLGSWCPISDKAVVAKFVVKPLHLGITQVYAPTSDSEDVEVEKFYEDIEKAKGYLKSQDIIIVMGDFNAKVGDERVDVVGPSGIGTLNERGNGLIEWCQINAQESKTRYISKTIWLHA
;
A
#
# COMPACT_ATOMS: atom_id res chain seq x y z
N MET A 1 -13.36 -11.39 6.51
CA MET A 1 -14.62 -12.12 6.21
C MET A 1 -14.43 -13.12 5.06
N LYS A 2 -15.22 -14.19 5.03
CA LYS A 2 -15.26 -15.13 3.89
C LYS A 2 -16.31 -14.64 2.89
N LEU A 3 -15.91 -14.57 1.61
CA LEU A 3 -16.79 -14.20 0.49
C LEU A 3 -16.80 -15.39 -0.47
N GLY A 4 -17.72 -16.34 -0.24
CA GLY A 4 -17.70 -17.64 -0.91
C GLY A 4 -16.38 -18.39 -0.64
N SER A 5 -15.68 -18.77 -1.70
CA SER A 5 -14.36 -19.43 -1.63
C SER A 5 -13.18 -18.46 -1.45
N LYS A 6 -13.44 -17.15 -1.30
CA LYS A 6 -12.42 -16.12 -1.10
C LYS A 6 -12.39 -15.62 0.34
N THR A 7 -11.26 -15.05 0.72
CA THR A 7 -11.08 -14.35 2.00
C THR A 7 -10.80 -12.88 1.71
N PHE A 8 -11.54 -12.02 2.40
CA PHE A 8 -11.38 -10.57 2.31
C PHE A 8 -11.02 -10.03 3.69
N ILE A 9 -9.91 -9.31 3.77
CA ILE A 9 -9.57 -8.47 4.93
C ILE A 9 -9.83 -7.03 4.57
N TYR A 10 -10.30 -6.25 5.52
CA TYR A 10 -10.81 -4.91 5.30
C TYR A 10 -10.48 -4.02 6.49
N SER A 11 -10.16 -2.77 6.18
CA SER A 11 -10.09 -1.67 7.13
C SER A 11 -10.87 -0.50 6.55
N GLY A 12 -11.68 0.17 7.36
CA GLY A 12 -12.48 1.29 6.88
C GLY A 12 -13.21 2.02 8.01
N GLY A 13 -13.70 3.21 7.68
CA GLY A 13 -14.41 4.07 8.63
C GLY A 13 -15.83 3.59 8.93
N HIS A 14 -16.44 4.16 9.98
CA HIS A 14 -17.79 3.83 10.44
C HIS A 14 -18.91 4.13 9.42
N THR A 15 -18.65 5.00 8.43
CA THR A 15 -19.63 5.43 7.42
C THR A 15 -19.47 4.75 6.06
N HIS A 16 -18.62 3.73 5.91
CA HIS A 16 -18.37 3.01 4.64
C HIS A 16 -17.87 3.88 3.45
N GLU A 17 -17.53 5.15 3.68
CA GLU A 17 -17.07 6.09 2.64
C GLU A 17 -15.54 6.02 2.43
N ARG A 18 -14.82 5.34 3.33
CA ARG A 18 -13.37 5.22 3.35
C ARG A 18 -12.99 3.80 3.73
N GLY A 19 -12.17 3.14 2.91
CA GLY A 19 -11.73 1.79 3.22
C GLY A 19 -10.75 1.21 2.22
N VAL A 20 -9.93 0.31 2.73
CA VAL A 20 -8.97 -0.51 1.99
C VAL A 20 -9.18 -1.98 2.32
N GLY A 21 -8.91 -2.85 1.37
CA GLY A 21 -9.02 -4.28 1.61
C GLY A 21 -8.20 -5.11 0.65
N ILE A 22 -7.92 -6.34 1.08
CA ILE A 22 -7.19 -7.32 0.29
C ILE A 22 -8.08 -8.54 0.14
N LEU A 23 -8.34 -8.92 -1.11
CA LEU A 23 -9.10 -10.10 -1.48
C LEU A 23 -8.14 -11.17 -2.01
N PHE A 24 -8.20 -12.37 -1.43
CA PHE A 24 -7.38 -13.49 -1.86
C PHE A 24 -8.16 -14.79 -1.85
N ASP A 25 -7.74 -15.74 -2.69
CA ASP A 25 -8.34 -17.07 -2.79
C ASP A 25 -8.07 -17.93 -1.55
N VAL A 26 -8.72 -19.10 -1.50
CA VAL A 26 -8.63 -20.02 -0.37
C VAL A 26 -7.23 -20.58 -0.15
N THR A 27 -6.42 -20.72 -1.21
CA THR A 27 -5.07 -21.25 -1.15
C THR A 27 -4.14 -20.21 -0.55
N THR A 28 -4.19 -18.98 -1.04
CA THR A 28 -3.45 -17.86 -0.46
C THR A 28 -3.85 -17.63 1.00
N ALA A 29 -5.14 -17.76 1.33
CA ALA A 29 -5.64 -17.61 2.69
C ALA A 29 -5.00 -18.58 3.71
N LYS A 30 -4.56 -19.77 3.27
CA LYS A 30 -3.86 -20.73 4.15
C LYS A 30 -2.49 -20.23 4.62
N SER A 31 -1.89 -19.32 3.85
CA SER A 31 -0.61 -18.71 4.20
C SER A 31 -0.76 -17.44 5.04
N LEU A 32 -1.97 -16.91 5.22
CA LEU A 32 -2.18 -15.72 6.05
C LEU A 32 -1.85 -16.03 7.52
N GLY A 33 -0.78 -15.43 8.04
CA GLY A 33 -0.38 -15.58 9.44
C GLY A 33 -1.05 -14.55 10.34
N SER A 34 -0.95 -13.28 9.98
CA SER A 34 -1.56 -12.17 10.72
C SER A 34 -1.95 -11.03 9.79
N TRP A 35 -2.84 -10.16 10.23
CA TRP A 35 -3.15 -8.90 9.56
C TRP A 35 -3.64 -7.88 10.59
N CYS A 36 -3.50 -6.59 10.27
CA CYS A 36 -3.89 -5.49 11.13
C CYS A 36 -4.51 -4.34 10.31
N PRO A 37 -5.73 -3.88 10.67
CA PRO A 37 -6.25 -2.61 10.18
C PRO A 37 -5.48 -1.46 10.87
N ILE A 38 -4.75 -0.67 10.10
CA ILE A 38 -3.96 0.46 10.64
C ILE A 38 -4.83 1.70 10.76
N SER A 39 -5.57 2.00 9.69
CA SER A 39 -6.53 3.10 9.60
C SER A 39 -7.56 2.83 8.52
N ASP A 40 -8.50 3.74 8.30
CA ASP A 40 -9.44 3.67 7.18
C ASP A 40 -8.76 3.74 5.81
N LYS A 41 -7.47 4.09 5.76
CA LYS A 41 -6.65 4.22 4.55
C LYS A 41 -5.53 3.19 4.44
N ALA A 42 -5.29 2.35 5.45
CA ALA A 42 -4.20 1.38 5.44
C ALA A 42 -4.56 0.05 6.16
N VAL A 43 -4.21 -1.07 5.53
CA VAL A 43 -4.28 -2.41 6.12
C VAL A 43 -3.02 -3.19 5.77
N VAL A 44 -2.46 -3.91 6.74
CA VAL A 44 -1.27 -4.76 6.54
C VAL A 44 -1.61 -6.23 6.77
N ALA A 45 -1.08 -7.10 5.93
CA ALA A 45 -1.20 -8.54 6.04
C ALA A 45 0.15 -9.21 5.90
N LYS A 46 0.41 -10.20 6.76
CA LYS A 46 1.60 -11.03 6.74
C LYS A 46 1.25 -12.44 6.31
N PHE A 47 1.89 -12.88 5.23
CA PHE A 47 1.80 -14.22 4.68
C PHE A 47 3.05 -15.02 5.02
N VAL A 48 2.84 -16.15 5.69
CA VAL A 48 3.86 -17.10 6.12
C VAL A 48 4.20 -18.00 4.94
N VAL A 49 5.17 -17.56 4.15
CA VAL A 49 5.72 -18.32 3.01
C VAL A 49 7.21 -18.57 3.19
N LYS A 50 7.75 -19.56 2.46
CA LYS A 50 9.18 -19.93 2.47
C LYS A 50 9.82 -19.55 1.13
N PRO A 51 11.10 -19.14 1.10
CA PRO A 51 12.03 -19.06 2.24
C PRO A 51 11.87 -17.79 3.11
N LEU A 52 11.20 -16.76 2.60
CA LEU A 52 10.97 -15.49 3.30
C LEU A 52 9.47 -15.20 3.37
N HIS A 53 9.00 -14.66 4.49
CA HIS A 53 7.60 -14.24 4.61
C HIS A 53 7.33 -12.98 3.79
N LEU A 54 6.07 -12.79 3.40
CA LEU A 54 5.62 -11.67 2.58
C LEU A 54 4.69 -10.79 3.41
N GLY A 55 5.02 -9.52 3.55
CA GLY A 55 4.12 -8.49 4.06
C GLY A 55 3.52 -7.69 2.91
N ILE A 56 2.20 -7.53 2.90
CA ILE A 56 1.48 -6.67 1.95
C ILE A 56 0.74 -5.61 2.75
N THR A 57 1.07 -4.35 2.50
CA THR A 57 0.34 -3.19 3.00
C THR A 57 -0.46 -2.61 1.84
N GLN A 58 -1.80 -2.63 1.95
CA GLN A 58 -2.70 -1.98 0.99
C GLN A 58 -3.08 -0.61 1.51
N VAL A 59 -2.95 0.41 0.66
CA VAL A 59 -3.14 1.82 1.04
C VAL A 59 -4.07 2.59 0.09
N TYR A 60 -4.65 3.68 0.59
CA TYR A 60 -5.42 4.66 -0.17
C TYR A 60 -5.06 6.06 0.31
N ALA A 61 -4.29 6.81 -0.48
CA ALA A 61 -3.84 8.14 -0.13
C ALA A 61 -4.99 9.15 -0.07
N PRO A 62 -4.85 10.24 0.71
CA PRO A 62 -5.72 11.40 0.61
C PRO A 62 -5.75 11.98 -0.82
N THR A 63 -6.80 12.74 -1.15
CA THR A 63 -6.97 13.36 -2.48
C THR A 63 -6.13 14.65 -2.60
N SER A 64 -6.12 15.27 -3.78
CA SER A 64 -5.46 16.59 -3.96
C SER A 64 -5.99 17.64 -3.01
N ASP A 65 -7.27 17.56 -2.67
CA ASP A 65 -7.97 18.58 -1.88
C ASP A 65 -7.88 18.32 -0.37
N SER A 66 -7.16 17.27 0.04
CA SER A 66 -6.93 16.95 1.45
C SER A 66 -5.88 17.84 2.08
N GLU A 67 -6.08 18.16 3.36
CA GLU A 67 -5.13 18.93 4.17
C GLU A 67 -3.79 18.19 4.33
N ASP A 68 -2.70 18.93 4.50
CA ASP A 68 -1.35 18.35 4.66
C ASP A 68 -1.26 17.41 5.86
N VAL A 69 -2.00 17.69 6.93
CA VAL A 69 -2.08 16.81 8.11
C VAL A 69 -2.65 15.42 7.78
N GLU A 70 -3.57 15.30 6.82
CA GLU A 70 -4.07 14.00 6.36
C GLU A 70 -2.99 13.23 5.59
N VAL A 71 -2.11 13.95 4.89
CA VAL A 71 -1.02 13.38 4.08
C VAL A 71 0.13 12.92 4.96
N GLU A 72 0.50 13.70 5.97
CA GLU A 72 1.47 13.31 7.00
C GLU A 72 0.99 12.03 7.72
N LYS A 73 -0.26 12.03 8.18
CA LYS A 73 -0.88 10.86 8.82
C LYS A 73 -0.87 9.63 7.92
N PHE A 74 -1.08 9.81 6.61
CA PHE A 74 -1.01 8.70 5.66
C PHE A 74 0.38 8.05 5.62
N TYR A 75 1.46 8.84 5.57
CA TYR A 75 2.82 8.29 5.61
C TYR A 75 3.16 7.67 6.96
N GLU A 76 2.69 8.26 8.07
CA GLU A 76 2.82 7.64 9.40
C GLU A 76 2.15 6.26 9.48
N ASP A 77 0.97 6.11 8.86
CA ASP A 77 0.25 4.84 8.83
C ASP A 77 1.03 3.77 8.05
N ILE A 78 1.74 4.15 6.97
CA ILE A 78 2.63 3.23 6.25
C ILE A 78 3.82 2.81 7.14
N GLU A 79 4.40 3.73 7.89
CA GLU A 79 5.49 3.41 8.83
C GLU A 79 5.00 2.50 9.97
N LYS A 80 3.82 2.78 10.54
CA LYS A 80 3.18 1.89 11.51
C LYS A 80 2.98 0.50 10.92
N ALA A 81 2.48 0.40 9.68
CA ALA A 81 2.32 -0.87 8.98
C ALA A 81 3.63 -1.64 8.81
N LYS A 82 4.73 -0.96 8.44
CA LYS A 82 6.08 -1.55 8.35
C LYS A 82 6.53 -2.10 9.71
N GLY A 83 6.20 -1.43 10.81
CA GLY A 83 6.48 -1.91 12.18
C GLY A 83 5.84 -3.25 12.56
N TYR A 84 4.78 -3.68 11.87
CA TYR A 84 4.19 -5.02 12.05
C TYR A 84 4.98 -6.13 11.35
N LEU A 85 5.92 -5.77 10.47
CA LEU A 85 6.69 -6.69 9.64
C LEU A 85 8.14 -6.76 10.15
N LYS A 86 8.83 -7.86 9.83
CA LYS A 86 10.25 -8.01 10.16
C LYS A 86 11.09 -7.46 9.02
N SER A 87 12.27 -6.92 9.31
CA SER A 87 13.21 -6.39 8.31
C SER A 87 13.63 -7.41 7.23
N GLN A 88 13.60 -8.69 7.56
CA GLN A 88 13.90 -9.79 6.62
C GLN A 88 12.70 -10.19 5.74
N ASP A 89 11.48 -9.78 6.09
CA ASP A 89 10.30 -10.08 5.30
C ASP A 89 10.40 -9.32 3.97
N ILE A 90 9.81 -9.88 2.90
CA ILE A 90 9.60 -9.13 1.67
C ILE A 90 8.41 -8.20 1.94
N ILE A 91 8.60 -6.89 1.78
CA ILE A 91 7.54 -5.91 2.05
C ILE A 91 7.06 -5.35 0.71
N ILE A 92 5.75 -5.40 0.49
CA ILE A 92 5.09 -4.75 -0.63
C ILE A 92 4.12 -3.74 -0.07
N VAL A 93 4.33 -2.45 -0.35
CA VAL A 93 3.32 -1.42 -0.11
C VAL A 93 2.66 -1.14 -1.45
N MET A 94 1.35 -1.36 -1.53
CA MET A 94 0.58 -1.23 -2.74
C MET A 94 -0.71 -0.48 -2.51
N GLY A 95 -1.31 0.05 -3.57
CA GLY A 95 -2.60 0.72 -3.49
C GLY A 95 -2.69 1.93 -4.39
N ASP A 96 -3.60 2.84 -4.04
CA ASP A 96 -3.75 4.11 -4.73
C ASP A 96 -3.03 5.20 -3.94
N PHE A 97 -2.00 5.78 -4.52
CA PHE A 97 -1.24 6.86 -3.90
C PHE A 97 -1.74 8.25 -4.31
N ASN A 98 -2.74 8.36 -5.19
CA ASN A 98 -3.20 9.64 -5.77
C ASN A 98 -2.03 10.50 -6.31
N ALA A 99 -0.98 9.84 -6.79
CA ALA A 99 0.28 10.45 -7.21
C ALA A 99 0.57 10.10 -8.67
N LYS A 100 1.06 11.08 -9.44
CA LYS A 100 1.51 10.88 -10.83
C LYS A 100 3.03 11.02 -10.83
N VAL A 101 3.74 9.94 -11.17
CA VAL A 101 5.21 9.87 -11.11
C VAL A 101 5.90 10.10 -12.46
N GLY A 102 5.16 10.39 -13.53
CA GLY A 102 5.73 10.45 -14.88
C GLY A 102 5.90 9.06 -15.50
N ASP A 103 6.30 9.02 -16.76
CA ASP A 103 6.66 7.81 -17.51
C ASP A 103 8.19 7.57 -17.55
N GLU A 104 8.97 8.54 -17.07
CA GLU A 104 10.42 8.43 -16.98
C GLU A 104 10.87 7.50 -15.85
N ARG A 105 11.94 6.75 -16.11
CA ARG A 105 12.57 5.91 -15.08
C ARG A 105 13.40 6.77 -14.14
N VAL A 106 13.09 6.75 -12.85
CA VAL A 106 13.84 7.47 -11.80
C VAL A 106 14.13 6.53 -10.65
N ASP A 107 15.36 6.02 -10.56
CA ASP A 107 15.88 5.18 -9.46
C ASP A 107 14.90 4.10 -8.93
N VAL A 108 14.05 4.48 -7.96
CA VAL A 108 13.00 3.66 -7.32
C VAL A 108 11.70 3.48 -8.13
N VAL A 109 11.52 4.25 -9.20
CA VAL A 109 10.35 4.23 -10.10
C VAL A 109 10.69 3.56 -11.43
N GLY A 110 9.87 2.59 -11.82
CA GLY A 110 9.95 1.93 -13.12
C GLY A 110 9.33 2.77 -14.25
N PRO A 111 9.61 2.46 -15.53
CA PRO A 111 9.19 3.25 -16.70
C PRO A 111 7.71 3.00 -17.08
N SER A 112 6.81 2.90 -16.11
CA SER A 112 5.42 2.49 -16.33
C SER A 112 4.40 3.41 -15.68
N GLY A 113 4.84 4.55 -15.15
CA GLY A 113 3.91 5.57 -14.66
C GLY A 113 3.22 6.29 -15.83
N ILE A 114 2.13 6.99 -15.50
CA ILE A 114 1.23 7.60 -16.48
C ILE A 114 0.91 9.03 -16.05
N GLY A 115 0.90 9.94 -17.03
CA GLY A 115 0.63 11.36 -16.83
C GLY A 115 1.86 12.14 -16.38
N THR A 116 1.73 13.46 -16.33
CA THR A 116 2.81 14.36 -15.92
C THR A 116 3.08 14.25 -14.43
N LEU A 117 4.36 14.20 -14.05
CA LEU A 117 4.83 14.27 -12.67
C LEU A 117 4.16 15.42 -11.93
N ASN A 118 3.48 15.13 -10.82
CA ASN A 118 2.85 16.13 -9.96
C ASN A 118 3.54 16.20 -8.59
N GLU A 119 3.17 17.17 -7.77
CA GLU A 119 3.74 17.37 -6.43
C GLU A 119 3.62 16.12 -5.54
N ARG A 120 2.47 15.44 -5.57
CA ARG A 120 2.27 14.15 -4.89
C ARG A 120 3.21 13.06 -5.41
N GLY A 121 3.50 13.06 -6.70
CA GLY A 121 4.48 12.19 -7.35
C GLY A 121 5.89 12.44 -6.86
N ASN A 122 6.31 13.70 -6.76
CA ASN A 122 7.61 14.06 -6.19
C ASN A 122 7.74 13.58 -4.74
N GLY A 123 6.75 13.87 -3.90
CA GLY A 123 6.76 13.42 -2.50
C GLY A 123 6.80 11.89 -2.37
N LEU A 124 6.07 11.16 -3.22
CA LEU A 124 6.12 9.70 -3.24
C LEU A 124 7.50 9.18 -3.66
N ILE A 125 8.12 9.78 -4.68
CA ILE A 125 9.46 9.41 -5.15
C ILE A 125 10.49 9.62 -4.04
N GLU A 126 10.50 10.81 -3.43
CA GLU A 126 11.41 11.15 -2.33
C GLU A 126 11.23 10.21 -1.15
N TRP A 127 9.99 9.96 -0.74
CA TRP A 127 9.69 9.03 0.34
C TRP A 127 10.15 7.59 0.01
N CYS A 128 9.93 7.12 -1.22
CA CYS A 128 10.42 5.82 -1.67
C CYS A 128 11.96 5.74 -1.67
N GLN A 129 12.67 6.80 -2.08
CA GLN A 129 14.14 6.85 -2.09
C GLN A 129 14.72 6.74 -0.68
N ILE A 130 14.12 7.47 0.29
CA ILE A 130 14.51 7.40 1.69
C ILE A 130 14.34 5.96 2.22
N ASN A 131 13.20 5.33 1.92
CA ASN A 131 12.84 4.03 2.49
C ASN A 131 13.45 2.81 1.77
N ALA A 132 13.85 2.95 0.50
CA ALA A 132 14.50 1.88 -0.26
C ALA A 132 15.87 1.49 0.30
N GLN A 133 16.52 2.40 1.04
CA GLN A 133 17.81 2.16 1.70
C GLN A 133 17.68 1.20 2.90
N GLU A 134 16.50 1.11 3.51
CA GLU A 134 16.32 0.46 4.82
C GLU A 134 15.81 -0.98 4.75
N SER A 135 15.25 -1.42 3.61
CA SER A 135 14.55 -2.70 3.51
C SER A 135 14.37 -3.19 2.07
N LYS A 136 14.08 -4.49 1.87
CA LYS A 136 13.66 -5.05 0.57
C LYS A 136 12.20 -4.68 0.25
N THR A 137 11.84 -3.42 0.46
CA THR A 137 10.49 -2.92 0.22
C THR A 137 10.29 -2.61 -1.26
N ARG A 138 9.14 -3.03 -1.79
CA ARG A 138 8.70 -2.68 -3.14
C ARG A 138 7.40 -1.88 -3.07
N TYR A 139 7.31 -0.87 -3.90
CA TYR A 139 6.16 0.02 -3.99
C TYR A 139 5.42 -0.23 -5.29
N ILE A 140 4.11 -0.48 -5.20
CA ILE A 140 3.26 -0.73 -6.37
C ILE A 140 2.08 0.23 -6.31
N SER A 141 2.17 1.32 -7.06
CA SER A 141 1.06 2.25 -7.22
C SER A 141 0.14 1.79 -8.36
N LYS A 142 -1.17 1.81 -8.14
CA LYS A 142 -2.14 1.75 -9.24
C LYS A 142 -2.12 3.10 -9.95
N THR A 143 -1.70 3.13 -11.20
CA THR A 143 -1.94 4.29 -12.08
C THR A 143 -3.14 3.95 -12.96
N ILE A 144 -4.23 4.72 -12.84
CA ILE A 144 -5.48 4.73 -13.63
C ILE A 144 -6.76 4.27 -12.91
N TRP A 145 -7.73 5.19 -12.99
CA TRP A 145 -9.16 5.15 -12.69
C TRP A 145 -9.86 3.88 -13.16
N LEU A 146 -10.69 3.31 -12.29
CA LEU A 146 -11.88 2.60 -12.75
C LEU A 146 -13.05 3.52 -12.42
N HIS A 147 -13.49 4.31 -13.40
CA HIS A 147 -14.91 4.64 -13.46
C HIS A 147 -15.63 3.32 -13.71
N ALA A 148 -16.47 2.93 -12.77
CA ALA A 148 -17.65 2.11 -13.04
C ALA A 148 -18.86 3.05 -13.03
#